data_AF-N9UX53-F1
#
_entry.id   AF-N9UX53-F1
#
_cell.length_a   1.000
_cell.length_b   1.000
_cell.length_c   1.000
_cell.angle_alpha   90.00
_cell.angle_beta   90.00
_cell.angle_gamma   90.00
#
_symmetry.space_group_name_H-M   'P 1'
#
loop_
_entity.id
_entity.type
_entity.pdbx_description
1 polymer ?
#
loop_
_entity_poly.entity_id
_entity_poly.type
_entity_poly.pdbx_seq_one_letter_code
_entity_poly.pdbx_strand_id
1 'polypeptide(L)'
;MLNFQIPVQGDTIGGYITGGSDHPRPGIVLLQEIFGVNDAMRLAADQFAADGFIVLVPDLFAQISPGIELGYSDEERTTAIGYWQQLNEARLQADVTAAICALRSDPGCNGKVAAVGFCLGGKQAIIAAHAGLVDAAVSYYPVQVPEYREMLRDLKCPLQVHVGDSDAHIPEEVQTMLKEALRNMPGHEYHLHEGAGHGFYNSVRAFGYDPEAARRSHHAAVEFIKAAIE
;
A
#
# COMPACT_ATOMS: atom_id res chain seq x y z
N MET A 1 -7.60 -14.67 8.00
CA MET A 1 -8.54 -15.24 7.01
C MET A 1 -9.26 -14.11 6.31
N LEU A 2 -9.37 -14.18 4.98
CA LEU A 2 -10.14 -13.23 4.17
C LEU A 2 -11.62 -13.29 4.55
N ASN A 3 -12.26 -12.13 4.68
CA ASN A 3 -13.62 -11.96 5.18
C ASN A 3 -14.45 -10.99 4.32
N PHE A 4 -13.92 -10.56 3.17
CA PHE A 4 -14.58 -9.67 2.21
C PHE A 4 -14.45 -10.23 0.79
N GLN A 5 -15.39 -9.89 -0.09
CA GLN A 5 -15.42 -10.34 -1.48
C GLN A 5 -15.47 -9.12 -2.40
N ILE A 6 -14.60 -9.08 -3.41
CA ILE A 6 -14.41 -7.94 -4.30
C ILE A 6 -14.71 -8.40 -5.72
N PRO A 7 -15.84 -7.99 -6.33
CA PRO A 7 -16.14 -8.30 -7.72
C PRO A 7 -15.17 -7.60 -8.67
N VAL A 8 -14.56 -8.35 -9.61
CA VAL A 8 -13.63 -7.79 -10.60
C VAL A 8 -13.92 -8.39 -11.98
N GLN A 9 -14.40 -7.59 -12.92
CA GLN A 9 -14.57 -7.99 -14.34
C GLN A 9 -15.27 -9.36 -14.58
N GLY A 10 -16.29 -9.69 -13.77
CA GLY A 10 -17.02 -10.96 -13.86
C GLY A 10 -16.41 -12.11 -13.04
N ASP A 11 -15.30 -11.86 -12.36
CA ASP A 11 -14.67 -12.72 -11.36
C ASP A 11 -14.84 -12.11 -9.96
N THR A 12 -14.32 -12.76 -8.92
CA THR A 12 -14.30 -12.25 -7.55
C THR A 12 -12.99 -12.61 -6.87
N ILE A 13 -12.33 -11.62 -6.28
CA ILE A 13 -11.16 -11.84 -5.42
C ILE A 13 -11.56 -11.67 -3.95
N GLY A 14 -10.84 -12.35 -3.06
CA GLY A 14 -11.04 -12.16 -1.62
C GLY A 14 -10.35 -10.89 -1.11
N GLY A 15 -10.70 -10.51 0.11
CA GLY A 15 -10.01 -9.46 0.86
C GLY A 15 -10.18 -9.60 2.35
N TYR A 16 -9.33 -8.93 3.11
CA TYR A 16 -9.48 -8.73 4.56
C TYR A 16 -9.98 -7.31 4.82
N ILE A 17 -11.15 -7.17 5.45
CA ILE A 17 -11.70 -5.90 5.88
C ILE A 17 -11.76 -5.82 7.41
N THR A 18 -11.43 -4.65 7.96
CA THR A 18 -11.43 -4.36 9.40
C THR A 18 -11.80 -2.90 9.66
N GLY A 19 -12.09 -2.53 10.91
CA GLY A 19 -12.41 -1.14 11.29
C GLY A 19 -13.84 -0.68 11.00
N GLY A 20 -14.76 -1.60 10.69
CA GLY A 20 -16.18 -1.29 10.54
C GLY A 20 -16.79 -0.66 11.81
N SER A 21 -17.71 0.28 11.65
CA SER A 21 -18.39 0.93 12.77
C SER A 21 -19.81 1.39 12.41
N ASP A 22 -20.62 1.75 13.41
CA ASP A 22 -22.00 2.23 13.23
C ASP A 22 -22.08 3.55 12.44
N HIS A 23 -20.97 4.28 12.34
CA HIS A 23 -20.84 5.50 11.56
C HIS A 23 -19.85 5.30 10.41
N PRO A 24 -20.17 5.75 9.17
CA PRO A 24 -19.23 5.65 8.06
C PRO A 24 -17.92 6.39 8.35
N ARG A 25 -16.79 5.72 8.08
CA ARG A 25 -15.43 6.22 8.30
C ARG A 25 -14.71 6.48 6.97
N PRO A 26 -13.67 7.32 6.93
CA PRO A 26 -12.76 7.32 5.79
C PRO A 26 -12.15 5.93 5.58
N GLY A 27 -12.02 5.54 4.31
CA GLY A 27 -11.52 4.22 3.91
C GLY A 27 -10.04 4.22 3.55
N ILE A 28 -9.36 3.09 3.81
CA ILE A 28 -8.04 2.78 3.29
C ILE A 28 -8.09 1.46 2.52
N VAL A 29 -7.65 1.48 1.25
CA VAL A 29 -7.24 0.25 0.58
C VAL A 29 -5.76 0.04 0.85
N LEU A 30 -5.44 -1.00 1.61
CA LEU A 30 -4.08 -1.36 1.98
C LEU A 30 -3.52 -2.40 1.00
N LEU A 31 -2.49 -2.03 0.24
CA LEU A 31 -1.96 -2.81 -0.87
C LEU A 31 -0.74 -3.63 -0.40
N GLN A 32 -0.83 -4.94 -0.61
CA GLN A 32 0.09 -5.93 -0.05
C GLN A 32 1.54 -5.85 -0.58
N GLU A 33 2.46 -6.38 0.23
CA GLU A 33 3.77 -6.83 -0.23
C GLU A 33 3.64 -8.08 -1.14
N ILE A 34 4.76 -8.68 -1.53
CA ILE A 34 4.79 -9.91 -2.36
C ILE A 34 4.45 -11.19 -1.58
N PHE A 35 3.94 -11.10 -0.35
CA PHE A 35 3.74 -12.26 0.54
C PHE A 35 2.25 -12.63 0.73
N GLY A 36 1.35 -12.02 -0.02
CA GLY A 36 -0.09 -12.20 0.15
C GLY A 36 -0.66 -11.38 1.31
N VAL A 37 -1.89 -11.69 1.69
CA VAL A 37 -2.61 -11.04 2.82
C VAL A 37 -2.23 -11.74 4.13
N ASN A 38 -0.93 -11.76 4.44
CA ASN A 38 -0.38 -12.45 5.60
C ASN A 38 -0.59 -11.65 6.92
N ASP A 39 0.01 -12.14 8.02
CA ASP A 39 -0.10 -11.51 9.33
C ASP A 39 0.39 -10.07 9.38
N ALA A 40 1.44 -9.71 8.62
CA ALA A 40 1.94 -8.35 8.58
C ALA A 40 0.93 -7.39 7.96
N MET A 41 0.26 -7.81 6.88
CA MET A 41 -0.75 -6.99 6.21
C MET A 41 -2.01 -6.82 7.07
N ARG A 42 -2.44 -7.88 7.76
CA ARG A 42 -3.55 -7.79 8.72
C ARG A 42 -3.23 -6.89 9.90
N LEU A 43 -2.04 -7.04 10.48
CA LEU A 43 -1.61 -6.21 11.60
C LEU A 43 -1.57 -4.72 11.21
N ALA A 44 -1.01 -4.40 10.03
CA ALA A 44 -1.01 -3.04 9.52
C ALA A 44 -2.43 -2.51 9.29
N ALA A 45 -3.33 -3.32 8.73
CA ALA A 45 -4.72 -2.94 8.53
C ALA A 45 -5.44 -2.68 9.87
N ASP A 46 -5.22 -3.53 10.87
CA ASP A 46 -5.81 -3.38 12.20
C ASP A 46 -5.26 -2.14 12.93
N GLN A 47 -4.00 -1.78 12.72
CA GLN A 47 -3.42 -0.52 13.24
C GLN A 47 -4.15 0.70 12.66
N PHE A 48 -4.24 0.82 11.33
CA PHE A 48 -4.98 1.91 10.72
C PHE A 48 -6.47 1.90 11.10
N ALA A 49 -7.09 0.73 11.27
CA ALA A 49 -8.46 0.65 11.76
C ALA A 49 -8.61 1.21 13.19
N ALA A 50 -7.61 0.99 14.06
CA ALA A 50 -7.57 1.56 15.39
C ALA A 50 -7.44 3.11 15.37
N ASP A 51 -6.85 3.67 14.32
CA ASP A 51 -6.75 5.14 14.12
C ASP A 51 -8.01 5.79 13.56
N GLY A 52 -9.06 5.00 13.29
CA GLY A 52 -10.38 5.50 12.88
C GLY A 52 -10.75 5.25 11.42
N PHE A 53 -10.00 4.45 10.69
CA PHE A 53 -10.31 4.09 9.30
C PHE A 53 -11.13 2.79 9.20
N ILE A 54 -11.84 2.61 8.08
CA ILE A 54 -12.22 1.27 7.60
C ILE A 54 -11.17 0.82 6.58
N VAL A 55 -10.62 -0.38 6.74
CA VAL A 55 -9.45 -0.80 5.95
C VAL A 55 -9.74 -2.08 5.20
N LEU A 56 -9.51 -2.09 3.89
CA LEU A 56 -9.62 -3.26 3.02
C LEU A 56 -8.24 -3.64 2.44
N VAL A 57 -7.83 -4.89 2.64
CA VAL A 57 -6.65 -5.50 2.04
C VAL A 57 -7.11 -6.49 0.95
N PRO A 58 -7.01 -6.17 -0.35
CA PRO A 58 -7.36 -7.10 -1.41
C PRO A 58 -6.31 -8.21 -1.58
N ASP A 59 -6.75 -9.42 -1.89
CA ASP A 59 -5.87 -10.53 -2.30
C ASP A 59 -5.42 -10.34 -3.76
N LEU A 60 -4.30 -9.66 -3.95
CA LEU A 60 -3.77 -9.32 -5.29
C LEU A 60 -3.10 -10.52 -5.97
N PHE A 61 -2.97 -11.66 -5.28
CA PHE A 61 -2.47 -12.91 -5.85
C PHE A 61 -3.57 -13.92 -6.15
N ALA A 62 -4.84 -13.53 -6.03
CA ALA A 62 -5.98 -14.41 -6.24
C ALA A 62 -5.97 -15.18 -7.57
N GLN A 63 -5.38 -14.62 -8.63
CA GLN A 63 -5.30 -15.28 -9.94
C GLN A 63 -4.20 -16.34 -10.04
N ILE A 64 -3.23 -16.32 -9.13
CA ILE A 64 -2.09 -17.22 -9.11
C ILE A 64 -2.30 -18.28 -8.02
N SER A 65 -2.62 -17.83 -6.81
CA SER A 65 -2.86 -18.68 -5.65
C SER A 65 -3.82 -17.96 -4.68
N PRO A 66 -5.14 -18.21 -4.79
CA PRO A 66 -6.14 -17.58 -3.92
C PRO A 66 -5.87 -17.80 -2.44
N GLY A 67 -5.90 -16.72 -1.67
CA GLY A 67 -5.72 -16.73 -0.22
C GLY A 67 -4.32 -17.14 0.22
N ILE A 68 -3.32 -16.99 -0.65
CA ILE A 68 -1.94 -17.30 -0.28
C ILE A 68 -1.47 -16.36 0.83
N GLU A 69 -0.82 -16.95 1.82
CA GLU A 69 -0.19 -16.24 2.92
C GLU A 69 1.20 -16.85 3.12
N LEU A 70 2.23 -16.07 2.83
CA LEU A 70 3.63 -16.48 2.98
C LEU A 70 4.24 -15.79 4.19
N GLY A 71 5.09 -16.52 4.91
CA GLY A 71 6.03 -15.96 5.85
C GLY A 71 7.26 -15.35 5.15
N TYR A 72 8.35 -15.25 5.89
CA TYR A 72 9.57 -14.53 5.50
C TYR A 72 10.80 -15.44 5.46
N SER A 73 10.63 -16.77 5.39
CA SER A 73 11.77 -17.68 5.15
C SER A 73 12.37 -17.45 3.76
N ASP A 74 13.60 -17.92 3.53
CA ASP A 74 14.24 -17.80 2.21
C ASP A 74 13.47 -18.58 1.12
N GLU A 75 12.90 -19.74 1.47
CA GLU A 75 12.05 -20.54 0.58
C GLU A 75 10.73 -19.84 0.25
N GLU A 76 10.08 -19.26 1.27
CA GLU A 76 8.85 -18.49 1.09
C GLU A 76 9.10 -17.22 0.29
N ARG A 77 10.23 -16.55 0.51
CA ARG A 77 10.66 -15.39 -0.29
C ARG A 77 10.91 -15.78 -1.75
N THR A 78 11.51 -16.94 -2.00
CA THR A 78 11.69 -17.45 -3.36
C THR A 78 10.34 -17.70 -4.04
N THR A 79 9.40 -18.30 -3.31
CA THR A 79 8.02 -18.51 -3.78
C THR A 79 7.31 -17.18 -4.08
N ALA A 80 7.42 -16.21 -3.17
CA ALA A 80 6.88 -14.86 -3.30
C ALA A 80 7.38 -14.14 -4.57
N ILE A 81 8.69 -14.21 -4.84
CA ILE A 81 9.29 -13.65 -6.06
C ILE A 81 8.73 -14.37 -7.31
N GLY A 82 8.60 -15.69 -7.27
CA GLY A 82 8.01 -16.46 -8.36
C GLY A 82 6.55 -16.07 -8.65
N TYR A 83 5.75 -15.78 -7.63
CA TYR A 83 4.39 -15.26 -7.82
C TYR A 83 4.38 -13.83 -8.34
N TRP A 84 5.23 -12.96 -7.81
CA TRP A 84 5.35 -11.59 -8.32
C TRP A 84 5.70 -11.55 -9.81
N GLN A 85 6.61 -12.42 -10.27
CA GLN A 85 6.99 -12.52 -11.70
C GLN A 85 5.86 -13.01 -12.61
N GLN A 86 4.85 -13.69 -12.07
CA GLN A 86 3.70 -14.17 -12.83
C GLN A 86 2.56 -13.14 -12.91
N LEU A 87 2.64 -12.03 -12.15
CA LEU A 87 1.61 -11.01 -12.16
C LEU A 87 1.44 -10.39 -13.55
N ASN A 88 0.18 -10.33 -13.98
CA ASN A 88 -0.22 -9.52 -15.12
C ASN A 88 -0.55 -8.10 -14.62
N GLU A 89 0.23 -7.10 -15.03
CA GLU A 89 0.05 -5.71 -14.58
C GLU A 89 -1.37 -5.16 -14.88
N ALA A 90 -1.95 -5.45 -16.05
CA ALA A 90 -3.29 -4.97 -16.38
C ALA A 90 -4.36 -5.59 -15.48
N ARG A 91 -4.23 -6.88 -15.15
CA ARG A 91 -5.12 -7.54 -14.19
C ARG A 91 -4.92 -6.98 -12.78
N LEU A 92 -3.68 -6.79 -12.35
CA LEU A 92 -3.35 -6.19 -11.05
C LEU A 92 -3.99 -4.80 -10.90
N GLN A 93 -3.91 -3.94 -11.93
CA GLN A 93 -4.58 -2.64 -11.92
C GLN A 93 -6.11 -2.76 -11.83
N ALA A 94 -6.71 -3.74 -12.51
CA ALA A 94 -8.14 -3.98 -12.44
C ALA A 94 -8.58 -4.43 -11.04
N ASP A 95 -7.81 -5.33 -10.40
CA ASP A 95 -8.05 -5.80 -9.04
C ASP A 95 -7.94 -4.66 -8.02
N VAL A 96 -6.90 -3.82 -8.12
CA VAL A 96 -6.72 -2.63 -7.26
C VAL A 96 -7.86 -1.63 -7.45
N THR A 97 -8.23 -1.34 -8.70
CA THR A 97 -9.34 -0.42 -9.02
C THR A 97 -10.66 -0.95 -8.45
N ALA A 98 -10.93 -2.24 -8.59
CA ALA A 98 -12.13 -2.86 -8.06
C ALA A 98 -12.17 -2.83 -6.53
N ALA A 99 -11.04 -3.07 -5.85
CA ALA A 99 -10.95 -2.96 -4.40
C ALA A 99 -11.25 -1.54 -3.91
N ILE A 100 -10.72 -0.51 -4.58
CA ILE A 100 -11.01 0.90 -4.29
C ILE A 100 -12.50 1.20 -4.48
N CYS A 101 -13.09 0.79 -5.60
CA CYS A 101 -14.52 0.98 -5.87
C CYS A 101 -15.41 0.26 -4.85
N ALA A 102 -15.04 -0.97 -4.48
CA ALA A 102 -15.77 -1.78 -3.51
C ALA A 102 -15.75 -1.12 -2.13
N LEU A 103 -14.59 -0.71 -1.63
CA LEU A 103 -14.48 -0.01 -0.34
C LEU A 103 -15.21 1.33 -0.37
N ARG A 104 -15.04 2.12 -1.42
CA ARG A 104 -15.70 3.44 -1.57
C ARG A 104 -17.23 3.33 -1.51
N SER A 105 -17.78 2.20 -1.95
CA SER A 105 -19.22 1.92 -1.97
C SER A 105 -19.71 1.15 -0.74
N ASP A 106 -18.81 0.73 0.15
CA ASP A 106 -19.17 0.01 1.37
C ASP A 106 -19.95 0.91 2.32
N PRO A 107 -21.06 0.45 2.95
CA PRO A 107 -21.83 1.26 3.89
C PRO A 107 -21.04 1.76 5.10
N GLY A 108 -19.95 1.08 5.48
CA GLY A 108 -19.03 1.50 6.53
C GLY A 108 -18.01 2.56 6.08
N CYS A 109 -17.93 2.87 4.78
CA CYS A 109 -17.09 3.92 4.22
C CYS A 109 -17.90 5.21 3.97
N ASN A 110 -17.35 6.36 4.31
CA ASN A 110 -17.98 7.67 4.06
C ASN A 110 -17.84 8.17 2.60
N GLY A 111 -17.38 7.30 1.68
CA GLY A 111 -17.11 7.62 0.27
C GLY A 111 -15.73 8.21 -0.03
N LYS A 112 -14.92 8.52 0.99
CA LYS A 112 -13.52 8.94 0.85
C LYS A 112 -12.56 7.78 1.06
N VAL A 113 -11.62 7.60 0.14
CA VAL A 113 -10.70 6.45 0.16
C VAL A 113 -9.27 6.89 -0.11
N ALA A 114 -8.33 6.50 0.75
CA ALA A 114 -6.90 6.55 0.49
C ALA A 114 -6.36 5.17 0.07
N ALA A 115 -5.25 5.17 -0.68
CA ALA A 115 -4.44 3.97 -0.88
C ALA A 115 -3.20 4.03 0.02
N VAL A 116 -2.94 2.98 0.79
CA VAL A 116 -1.68 2.80 1.50
C VAL A 116 -1.02 1.54 0.98
N GLY A 117 0.26 1.54 0.66
CA GLY A 117 0.88 0.36 0.07
C GLY A 117 2.34 0.16 0.46
N PHE A 118 2.73 -1.10 0.55
CA PHE A 118 4.08 -1.53 0.95
C PHE A 118 4.78 -2.27 -0.19
N CYS A 119 6.03 -1.91 -0.52
CA CYS A 119 6.83 -2.59 -1.56
C CYS A 119 6.10 -2.60 -2.92
N LEU A 120 5.63 -3.77 -3.39
CA LEU A 120 4.75 -3.91 -4.55
C LEU A 120 3.51 -3.02 -4.41
N GLY A 121 2.83 -3.08 -3.26
CA GLY A 121 1.73 -2.20 -2.95
C GLY A 121 2.12 -0.72 -2.94
N GLY A 122 3.36 -0.40 -2.58
CA GLY A 122 3.89 0.97 -2.63
C GLY A 122 3.95 1.52 -4.07
N LYS A 123 4.36 0.68 -5.03
CA LYS A 123 4.23 0.98 -6.47
C LYS A 123 2.77 1.21 -6.85
N GLN A 124 1.87 0.33 -6.41
CA GLN A 124 0.44 0.43 -6.74
C GLN A 124 -0.24 1.66 -6.13
N ALA A 125 0.16 2.11 -4.94
CA ALA A 125 -0.35 3.34 -4.32
C ALA A 125 0.02 4.59 -5.15
N ILE A 126 1.24 4.65 -5.69
CA ILE A 126 1.68 5.74 -6.59
C ILE A 126 0.88 5.70 -7.89
N ILE A 127 0.67 4.51 -8.48
CA ILE A 127 -0.11 4.36 -9.71
C ILE A 127 -1.58 4.80 -9.47
N ALA A 128 -2.18 4.43 -8.34
CA ALA A 128 -3.52 4.85 -7.98
C ALA A 128 -3.64 6.38 -7.82
N ALA A 129 -2.60 7.02 -7.26
CA ALA A 129 -2.52 8.49 -7.16
C ALA A 129 -2.40 9.18 -8.52
N HIS A 130 -1.59 8.63 -9.43
CA HIS A 130 -1.48 9.11 -10.81
C HIS A 130 -2.79 8.93 -11.59
N ALA A 131 -3.50 7.82 -11.38
CA ALA A 131 -4.77 7.54 -12.03
C ALA A 131 -5.95 8.35 -11.45
N GLY A 132 -5.77 9.01 -10.30
CA GLY A 132 -6.84 9.74 -9.59
C GLY A 132 -7.94 8.83 -9.06
N LEU A 133 -7.61 7.58 -8.72
CA LEU A 133 -8.57 6.61 -8.20
C LEU A 133 -8.89 6.82 -6.72
N VAL A 134 -8.01 7.50 -5.99
CA VAL A 134 -8.08 7.72 -4.54
C VAL A 134 -7.99 9.21 -4.20
N ASP A 135 -8.47 9.56 -3.01
CA ASP A 135 -8.46 10.92 -2.49
C ASP A 135 -7.08 11.30 -1.90
N ALA A 136 -6.29 10.31 -1.46
CA ALA A 136 -4.89 10.45 -1.04
C ALA A 136 -4.13 9.12 -1.19
N ALA A 137 -2.80 9.15 -1.23
CA ALA A 137 -1.98 7.94 -1.26
C ALA A 137 -0.76 8.02 -0.35
N VAL A 138 -0.40 6.89 0.28
CA VAL A 138 0.83 6.70 1.04
C VAL A 138 1.60 5.50 0.50
N SER A 139 2.85 5.73 0.11
CA SER A 139 3.73 4.71 -0.46
C SER A 139 4.91 4.43 0.45
N TYR A 140 5.03 3.19 0.90
CA TYR A 140 6.14 2.72 1.72
C TYR A 140 7.10 1.89 0.87
N TYR A 141 8.38 2.31 0.86
CA TYR A 141 9.49 1.64 0.19
C TYR A 141 9.12 1.07 -1.20
N PRO A 142 8.63 1.92 -2.13
CA PRO A 142 8.16 1.46 -3.44
C PRO A 142 9.29 0.83 -4.26
N VAL A 143 8.94 -0.22 -5.01
CA VAL A 143 9.88 -0.91 -5.91
C VAL A 143 9.68 -0.46 -7.36
N GLN A 144 10.70 -0.72 -8.19
CA GLN A 144 10.67 -0.49 -9.65
C GLN A 144 10.36 0.95 -10.09
N VAL A 145 10.59 1.95 -9.23
CA VAL A 145 10.28 3.38 -9.50
C VAL A 145 10.74 3.87 -10.89
N PRO A 146 11.95 3.53 -11.39
CA PRO A 146 12.38 3.97 -12.71
C PRO A 146 11.45 3.57 -13.87
N GLU A 147 10.67 2.50 -13.73
CA GLU A 147 9.75 1.98 -14.76
C GLU A 147 8.50 2.85 -14.93
N TYR A 148 8.08 3.56 -13.89
CA TYR A 148 6.86 4.39 -13.89
C TYR A 148 7.10 5.84 -13.46
N ARG A 149 8.35 6.28 -13.40
CA ARG A 149 8.75 7.63 -12.97
C ARG A 149 8.01 8.78 -13.66
N GLU A 150 7.60 8.61 -14.91
CA GLU A 150 6.88 9.66 -15.64
C GLU A 150 5.49 9.92 -15.05
N MET A 151 4.88 8.93 -14.38
CA MET A 151 3.61 9.08 -13.67
C MET A 151 3.71 10.03 -12.47
N LEU A 152 4.90 10.12 -11.84
CA LEU A 152 5.14 11.04 -10.73
C LEU A 152 5.03 12.51 -11.13
N ARG A 153 5.11 12.83 -12.43
CA ARG A 153 4.97 14.19 -12.94
C ARG A 153 3.51 14.65 -13.04
N ASP A 154 2.56 13.71 -12.96
CA ASP A 154 1.14 13.98 -13.20
C ASP A 154 0.26 13.25 -12.16
N LEU A 155 0.52 13.53 -10.87
CA LEU A 155 -0.26 13.01 -9.76
C LEU A 155 -1.59 13.78 -9.63
N LYS A 156 -2.69 13.07 -9.36
CA LYS A 156 -4.05 13.65 -9.29
C LYS A 156 -4.56 13.83 -7.87
N CYS A 157 -3.87 13.27 -6.89
CA CYS A 157 -4.16 13.44 -5.46
C CYS A 157 -2.86 13.59 -4.66
N PRO A 158 -2.95 14.10 -3.41
CA PRO A 158 -1.85 14.09 -2.45
C PRO A 158 -1.16 12.72 -2.37
N LEU A 159 0.17 12.71 -2.36
CA LEU A 159 1.01 11.52 -2.21
C LEU A 159 2.08 11.76 -1.14
N GLN A 160 2.13 10.90 -0.14
CA GLN A 160 3.23 10.82 0.83
C GLN A 160 4.07 9.56 0.55
N VAL A 161 5.40 9.70 0.51
CA VAL A 161 6.32 8.59 0.26
C VAL A 161 7.30 8.44 1.42
N HIS A 162 7.43 7.23 1.94
CA HIS A 162 8.41 6.89 2.97
C HIS A 162 9.48 5.93 2.43
N VAL A 163 10.74 6.31 2.57
CA VAL A 163 11.90 5.55 2.09
C VAL A 163 12.91 5.41 3.22
N GLY A 164 13.56 4.24 3.32
CA GLY A 164 14.74 4.06 4.15
C GLY A 164 16.01 4.34 3.35
N ASP A 165 16.98 5.06 3.92
CA ASP A 165 18.22 5.42 3.20
C ASP A 165 19.13 4.22 2.88
N SER A 166 18.94 3.12 3.62
CA SER A 166 19.71 1.88 3.55
C SER A 166 18.98 0.81 2.71
N ASP A 167 17.91 1.18 2.01
CA ASP A 167 17.15 0.30 1.13
C ASP A 167 17.86 0.09 -0.22
N ALA A 168 18.36 -1.13 -0.43
CA ALA A 168 19.04 -1.51 -1.67
C ALA A 168 18.14 -1.47 -2.93
N HIS A 169 16.81 -1.52 -2.77
CA HIS A 169 15.87 -1.38 -3.89
C HIS A 169 15.63 0.09 -4.28
N ILE A 170 16.03 1.02 -3.42
CA ILE A 170 15.87 2.46 -3.62
C ILE A 170 17.24 3.13 -3.44
N PRO A 171 18.19 2.90 -4.36
CA PRO A 171 19.50 3.54 -4.31
C PRO A 171 19.37 5.06 -4.43
N GLU A 172 20.45 5.79 -4.11
CA GLU A 172 20.49 7.27 -4.05
C GLU A 172 19.87 7.97 -5.28
N GLU A 173 20.07 7.43 -6.48
CA GLU A 173 19.46 7.95 -7.72
C GLU A 173 17.92 7.90 -7.66
N VAL A 174 17.35 6.80 -7.16
CA VAL A 174 15.90 6.63 -7.02
C VAL A 174 15.36 7.49 -5.87
N GLN A 175 16.10 7.60 -4.77
CA GLN A 175 15.75 8.50 -3.65
C GLN A 175 15.68 9.96 -4.14
N THR A 176 16.67 10.37 -4.92
CA THR A 176 16.72 11.71 -5.53
C THR A 176 15.55 11.91 -6.48
N MET A 177 15.26 10.93 -7.34
CA MET A 177 14.12 10.99 -8.26
C MET A 177 12.79 11.20 -7.54
N LEU A 178 12.50 10.41 -6.49
CA LEU A 178 11.28 10.55 -5.70
C LEU A 178 11.22 11.91 -5.00
N LYS A 179 12.33 12.31 -4.35
CA LYS A 179 12.42 13.58 -3.64
C LYS A 179 12.19 14.77 -4.57
N GLU A 180 12.83 14.78 -5.74
CA GLU A 180 12.70 15.87 -6.72
C GLU A 180 11.31 15.93 -7.34
N ALA A 181 10.70 14.78 -7.63
CA ALA A 181 9.36 14.72 -8.17
C ALA A 181 8.34 15.40 -7.23
N LEU A 182 8.47 15.18 -5.91
CA LEU A 182 7.49 15.67 -4.93
C LEU A 182 7.82 17.07 -4.37
N ARG A 183 9.09 17.52 -4.41
CA ARG A 183 9.58 18.72 -3.69
C ARG A 183 8.76 19.99 -3.91
N ASN A 184 8.24 20.20 -5.12
CA ASN A 184 7.54 21.44 -5.50
C ASN A 184 6.07 21.20 -5.85
N MET A 185 5.51 20.03 -5.51
CA MET A 185 4.11 19.73 -5.76
C MET A 185 3.33 19.91 -4.45
N PRO A 186 2.42 20.90 -4.35
CA PRO A 186 1.64 21.13 -3.14
C PRO A 186 0.84 19.90 -2.72
N GLY A 187 0.84 19.57 -1.43
CA GLY A 187 0.13 18.40 -0.89
C GLY A 187 0.89 17.07 -1.04
N HIS A 188 2.12 17.08 -1.53
CA HIS A 188 2.96 15.89 -1.61
C HIS A 188 4.10 15.94 -0.59
N GLU A 189 4.48 14.78 -0.06
CA GLU A 189 5.48 14.66 0.99
C GLU A 189 6.47 13.52 0.69
N TYR A 190 7.75 13.77 0.97
CA TYR A 190 8.80 12.77 0.90
C TYR A 190 9.53 12.69 2.25
N HIS A 191 9.58 11.49 2.81
CA HIS A 191 10.19 11.23 4.11
C HIS A 191 11.30 10.18 3.95
N LEU A 192 12.51 10.57 4.32
CA LEU A 192 13.66 9.67 4.38
C LEU A 192 13.92 9.26 5.82
N HIS A 193 14.04 7.96 6.07
CA HIS A 193 14.31 7.39 7.38
C HIS A 193 15.75 6.87 7.42
N GLU A 194 16.60 7.57 8.15
CA GLU A 194 18.02 7.23 8.31
C GLU A 194 18.21 5.88 9.00
N GLY A 195 19.08 5.04 8.44
CA GLY A 195 19.39 3.68 8.92
C GLY A 195 18.34 2.61 8.61
N ALA A 196 17.15 3.01 8.13
CA ALA A 196 16.08 2.08 7.81
C ALA A 196 16.33 1.42 6.44
N GLY A 197 16.07 0.11 6.35
CA GLY A 197 16.16 -0.67 5.11
C GLY A 197 14.79 -0.95 4.48
N HIS A 198 14.77 -1.78 3.44
CA HIS A 198 13.53 -2.20 2.79
C HIS A 198 12.59 -2.87 3.80
N GLY A 199 11.29 -2.53 3.75
CA GLY A 199 10.23 -3.12 4.56
C GLY A 199 10.11 -2.59 6.00
N PHE A 200 10.83 -1.52 6.37
CA PHE A 200 11.11 -1.14 7.77
C PHE A 200 9.89 -1.03 8.69
N TYR A 201 8.70 -0.83 8.12
CA TYR A 201 7.42 -0.76 8.81
C TYR A 201 6.99 -2.09 9.43
N ASN A 202 7.32 -3.21 8.78
CA ASN A 202 6.79 -4.53 9.09
C ASN A 202 7.47 -5.12 10.34
N SER A 203 6.69 -5.29 11.41
CA SER A 203 7.15 -5.81 12.70
C SER A 203 7.08 -7.34 12.83
N VAL A 204 6.45 -8.04 11.89
CA VAL A 204 6.29 -9.50 11.90
C VAL A 204 7.55 -10.21 11.40
N ARG A 205 8.31 -9.55 10.53
CA ARG A 205 9.58 -10.06 9.98
C ARG A 205 10.73 -9.91 10.98
N ALA A 206 11.62 -10.90 11.01
CA ALA A 206 12.79 -10.90 11.88
C ALA A 206 13.89 -9.91 11.45
N PHE A 207 13.91 -9.52 10.17
CA PHE A 207 14.93 -8.65 9.59
C PHE A 207 14.34 -7.36 9.02
N GLY A 208 15.11 -6.29 9.12
CA GLY A 208 14.81 -4.97 8.55
C GLY A 208 13.76 -4.16 9.30
N TYR A 209 12.97 -4.73 10.22
CA TYR A 209 12.05 -3.94 11.04
C TYR A 209 12.82 -2.85 11.79
N ASP A 210 12.38 -1.60 11.65
CA ASP A 210 12.89 -0.48 12.43
C ASP A 210 11.72 0.15 13.20
N PRO A 211 11.66 -0.03 14.54
CA PRO A 211 10.51 0.39 15.32
C PRO A 211 10.32 1.91 15.34
N GLU A 212 11.39 2.71 15.30
CA GLU A 212 11.29 4.16 15.31
C GLU A 212 10.88 4.72 13.94
N ALA A 213 11.42 4.19 12.86
CA ALA A 213 10.98 4.52 11.51
C ALA A 213 9.51 4.10 11.29
N ALA A 214 9.14 2.88 11.71
CA ALA A 214 7.77 2.38 11.62
C ALA A 214 6.80 3.29 12.39
N ARG A 215 7.08 3.59 13.65
CA ARG A 215 6.22 4.46 14.48
C ARG A 215 6.08 5.87 13.91
N ARG A 216 7.19 6.50 13.50
CA ARG A 216 7.17 7.86 12.94
C ARG A 216 6.43 7.93 11.61
N SER A 217 6.71 6.99 10.71
CA SER A 217 6.05 6.95 9.40
C SER A 217 4.55 6.64 9.51
N HIS A 218 4.16 5.71 10.39
CA HIS A 218 2.75 5.42 10.67
C HIS A 218 2.00 6.67 11.13
N HIS A 219 2.54 7.38 12.14
CA HIS A 219 1.94 8.63 12.63
C HIS A 219 1.84 9.68 11.53
N ALA A 220 2.90 9.86 10.72
CA ALA A 220 2.88 10.81 9.60
C ALA A 220 1.83 10.44 8.54
N ALA A 221 1.65 9.15 8.25
CA ALA A 221 0.66 8.65 7.32
C ALA A 221 -0.77 8.87 7.81
N VAL A 222 -1.05 8.60 9.08
CA VAL A 222 -2.36 8.86 9.68
C VAL A 222 -2.72 10.34 9.58
N GLU A 223 -1.83 11.24 10.04
CA GLU A 223 -2.06 12.68 9.99
C GLU A 223 -2.25 13.18 8.55
N PHE A 224 -1.42 12.69 7.62
CA PHE A 224 -1.50 13.03 6.21
C PHE A 224 -2.82 12.61 5.57
N ILE A 225 -3.26 11.37 5.81
CA ILE A 225 -4.52 10.85 5.27
C ILE A 225 -5.68 11.66 5.84
N LYS A 226 -5.73 11.86 7.17
CA LYS A 226 -6.81 12.64 7.81
C LYS A 226 -6.89 14.05 7.25
N ALA A 227 -5.77 14.76 7.15
CA ALA A 227 -5.75 16.11 6.59
C ALA A 227 -6.22 16.16 5.12
N ALA A 228 -6.09 15.08 4.37
CA ALA A 228 -6.50 15.02 2.96
C ALA A 228 -7.95 14.58 2.76
N ILE A 229 -8.52 13.74 3.65
CA ILE A 229 -9.79 13.04 3.38
C ILE A 229 -10.83 13.07 4.51
N GLU A 230 -10.52 13.63 5.68
CA GLU A 230 -11.48 13.95 6.75
C GLU A 230 -11.93 15.42 6.70
#